data_AF-A0A812SCM2-F1
#
_entry.id   AF-A0A812SCM2-F1
#
_cell.length_a   1.000
_cell.length_b   1.000
_cell.length_c   1.000
_cell.angle_alpha   90.00
_cell.angle_beta   90.00
_cell.angle_gamma   90.00
#
_symmetry.space_group_name_H-M   'P 1'
#
loop_
_entity.id
_entity.type
_entity.pdbx_description
1 polymer ?
#
loop_
_entity_poly.entity_id
_entity_poly.type
_entity_poly.pdbx_seq_one_letter_code
_entity_poly.pdbx_strand_id
1 'polypeptide(L)'
;MGLQAFRMHSNLVSYLKPLTMTPRRPRKSKKVDASNAAEQKPTPAKKTDARLLLDSASLCLLFEPTALVAAADGSSEVQDGAVPVDSEDKLEAEHPGAKSGWLKRVQKLLHNAAPVKVDEQRPGPASEKPESHWVHVGYMNHRSYVLSWVPLLPDGSHPQRNNDALKNLRVPEEAKCYRSFEFFQDRVDSSIAWTCTIYKVYASTSPPEHVVPSEARPSMLSVIRYADVPRLDFWKGSAAEDEARKRPSTGHGKGPGGPGPPGGTRKRKAEGPLDPADVHEGQQGKSEGHVPNDDMALLSALQNEEKGDGESSVDGGKELDDLEDHQDIVEGQADEEELAPDLSLDAEAVEGDQEEEFDLEACQAEEGDDEAVDPGHSHFRDELMQRLRRLTADDVDSDSDAGRNRPAAAHAAGAADHHDDDDDGGGVGDVIYYPPGSADAEQDVAGPANPLPAEPVDAEQDAEADHEAEARVLRAVPVGGDRIRIARKGFLVHYPAESCLVAVCLKHKDCRKKRTLLAGRRGGQGRCLGFLMAWLNASADYDSQQSHVNAFTTTLQARREGRAEFMRLPNAADWAAKEQGHRAEGDTDEPTRFV
;
A
#
# COMPACT_ATOMS: atom_id res chain seq x y z
N MET A 1 7.11 -20.75 -15.77
CA MET A 1 6.90 -21.11 -14.34
C MET A 1 6.36 -19.95 -13.50
N GLY A 2 6.84 -18.71 -13.64
CA GLY A 2 6.40 -17.56 -12.82
C GLY A 2 4.88 -17.31 -12.75
N LEU A 3 4.13 -17.54 -13.84
CA LEU A 3 2.67 -17.37 -13.83
C LEU A 3 1.96 -18.34 -12.86
N GLN A 4 2.39 -19.60 -12.77
CA GLN A 4 1.79 -20.57 -11.85
C GLN A 4 2.10 -20.20 -10.39
N ALA A 5 3.33 -19.78 -10.09
CA ALA A 5 3.72 -19.30 -8.77
C ALA A 5 2.88 -18.07 -8.33
N PHE A 6 2.64 -17.12 -9.23
CA PHE A 6 1.77 -15.98 -8.98
C PHE A 6 0.32 -16.39 -8.70
N ARG A 7 -0.18 -17.40 -9.42
CA ARG A 7 -1.54 -17.95 -9.22
C ARG A 7 -1.67 -18.68 -7.88
N MET A 8 -0.69 -19.50 -7.51
CA MET A 8 -0.63 -20.14 -6.19
C MET A 8 -0.65 -19.10 -5.07
N HIS A 9 0.17 -18.05 -5.20
CA HIS A 9 0.17 -16.94 -4.28
C HIS A 9 -1.18 -16.24 -4.19
N SER A 10 -1.81 -15.93 -5.33
CA SER A 10 -3.12 -15.27 -5.38
C SER A 10 -4.20 -16.12 -4.71
N ASN A 11 -4.20 -17.44 -4.94
CA ASN A 11 -5.13 -18.37 -4.31
C ASN A 11 -4.92 -18.39 -2.79
N LEU A 12 -3.67 -18.56 -2.31
CA LEU A 12 -3.36 -18.52 -0.87
C LEU A 12 -3.82 -17.20 -0.23
N VAL A 13 -3.50 -16.07 -0.86
CA VAL A 13 -3.90 -14.73 -0.39
C VAL A 13 -5.42 -14.59 -0.33
N SER A 14 -6.17 -15.20 -1.24
CA SER A 14 -7.64 -15.15 -1.20
C SER A 14 -8.22 -15.74 0.09
N TYR A 15 -7.56 -16.75 0.66
CA TYR A 15 -7.90 -17.33 1.97
C TYR A 15 -7.35 -16.52 3.14
N LEU A 16 -6.12 -15.99 3.04
CA LEU A 16 -5.47 -15.20 4.11
C LEU A 16 -6.03 -13.78 4.24
N LYS A 17 -6.53 -13.18 3.16
CA LYS A 17 -6.98 -11.79 3.16
C LYS A 17 -8.16 -11.58 4.12
N PRO A 18 -9.22 -12.39 4.12
CA PRO A 18 -10.29 -12.29 5.13
C PRO A 18 -9.79 -12.46 6.57
N LEU A 19 -8.78 -13.29 6.80
CA LEU A 19 -8.18 -13.52 8.13
C LEU A 19 -7.44 -12.29 8.67
N THR A 20 -6.84 -11.52 7.76
CA THR A 20 -5.80 -10.54 8.10
C THR A 20 -6.23 -9.09 7.82
N MET A 21 -7.36 -8.91 7.15
CA MET A 21 -7.97 -7.60 6.96
C MET A 21 -8.63 -7.11 8.24
N THR A 22 -8.30 -5.90 8.66
CA THR A 22 -9.07 -5.18 9.68
C THR A 22 -10.45 -4.88 9.10
N PRO A 23 -11.55 -5.34 9.72
CA PRO A 23 -12.90 -5.06 9.23
C PRO A 23 -13.10 -3.55 9.10
N ARG A 24 -13.48 -3.07 7.90
CA ARG A 24 -13.85 -1.67 7.72
C ARG A 24 -15.09 -1.42 8.57
N ARG A 25 -15.02 -0.43 9.46
CA ARG A 25 -16.18 0.00 10.25
C ARG A 25 -17.29 0.38 9.27
N PRO A 26 -18.50 -0.18 9.39
CA PRO A 26 -19.61 0.24 8.53
C PRO A 26 -19.75 1.75 8.67
N ARG A 27 -19.73 2.46 7.54
CA ARG A 27 -20.01 3.90 7.54
C ARG A 27 -21.40 4.06 8.14
N LYS A 28 -21.50 4.63 9.34
CA LYS A 28 -22.80 4.98 9.93
C LYS A 28 -23.52 5.83 8.86
N SER A 29 -24.68 5.36 8.41
CA SER A 29 -25.46 6.10 7.43
C SER A 29 -25.71 7.50 7.99
N LYS A 30 -25.57 8.52 7.15
CA LYS A 30 -25.57 9.97 7.49
C LYS A 30 -26.93 10.48 8.07
N LYS A 31 -27.79 9.59 8.56
CA LYS A 31 -29.15 9.86 9.05
C LYS A 31 -29.23 10.07 10.57
N VAL A 32 -28.12 10.03 11.30
CA VAL A 32 -28.12 10.35 12.72
C VAL A 32 -27.79 11.83 12.88
N ASP A 33 -28.67 12.54 13.58
CA ASP A 33 -28.66 13.99 13.76
C ASP A 33 -27.27 14.52 14.10
N ALA A 34 -26.85 15.53 13.32
CA ALA A 34 -25.51 16.13 13.37
C ALA A 34 -25.17 16.78 14.73
N SER A 35 -26.15 16.94 15.62
CA SER A 35 -26.02 17.66 16.88
C SER A 35 -25.20 16.92 17.96
N ASN A 36 -25.05 15.59 17.86
CA ASN A 36 -24.28 14.80 18.86
C ASN A 36 -22.98 14.19 18.30
N ALA A 37 -22.58 14.54 17.07
CA ALA A 37 -21.44 13.91 16.39
C ALA A 37 -20.08 14.52 16.74
N ALA A 38 -20.02 15.62 17.49
CA ALA A 38 -18.81 16.43 17.65
C ALA A 38 -17.75 15.85 18.61
N GLU A 39 -18.08 14.92 19.51
CA GLU A 39 -17.15 14.55 20.60
C GLU A 39 -16.65 13.09 20.61
N GLN A 40 -17.21 12.18 19.81
CA GLN A 40 -16.73 10.79 19.80
C GLN A 40 -15.54 10.61 18.87
N LYS A 41 -14.31 10.70 19.43
CA LYS A 41 -13.10 10.24 18.73
C LYS A 41 -13.31 8.80 18.23
N PRO A 42 -13.09 8.52 16.94
CA PRO A 42 -13.30 7.18 16.42
C PRO A 42 -12.33 6.20 17.08
N THR A 43 -12.85 5.29 17.89
CA THR A 43 -12.07 4.16 18.42
C THR A 43 -11.43 3.39 17.25
N PRO A 44 -10.12 3.08 17.30
CA PRO A 44 -9.46 2.32 16.24
C PRO A 44 -10.16 0.97 16.06
N ALA A 45 -10.29 0.52 14.80
CA ALA A 45 -10.90 -0.77 14.51
C ALA A 45 -10.06 -1.89 15.13
N LYS A 46 -10.72 -2.82 15.85
CA LYS A 46 -10.06 -3.98 16.45
C LYS A 46 -9.47 -4.85 15.33
N LYS A 47 -8.16 -5.08 15.38
CA LYS A 47 -7.46 -6.02 14.49
C LYS A 47 -7.91 -7.45 14.80
N THR A 48 -7.98 -8.31 13.79
CA THR A 48 -8.24 -9.74 13.99
C THR A 48 -7.03 -10.40 14.65
N ASP A 49 -7.23 -11.54 15.33
CA ASP A 49 -6.14 -12.25 16.01
C ASP A 49 -5.08 -12.73 15.02
N ALA A 50 -5.48 -13.26 13.86
CA ALA A 50 -4.54 -13.60 12.77
C ALA A 50 -3.76 -12.37 12.26
N ARG A 51 -4.37 -11.18 12.25
CA ARG A 51 -3.67 -9.94 11.90
C ARG A 51 -2.64 -9.56 12.95
N LEU A 52 -2.98 -9.70 14.23
CA LEU A 52 -2.05 -9.46 15.33
C LEU A 52 -0.86 -10.43 15.26
N LEU A 53 -1.12 -11.71 15.01
CA LEU A 53 -0.08 -12.74 14.84
C LEU A 53 0.84 -12.45 13.65
N LEU A 54 0.32 -11.92 12.54
CA LEU A 54 1.17 -11.50 11.42
C LEU A 54 1.98 -10.24 11.74
N ASP A 55 1.36 -9.24 12.37
CA ASP A 55 2.06 -8.01 12.77
C ASP A 55 3.20 -8.31 13.76
N SER A 56 3.06 -9.36 14.59
CA SER A 56 4.09 -9.83 15.53
C SER A 56 5.00 -10.93 14.97
N ALA A 57 4.94 -11.24 13.67
CA ALA A 57 5.70 -12.31 13.02
C ALA A 57 5.61 -13.66 13.78
N SER A 58 4.42 -13.98 14.28
CA SER A 58 4.13 -15.16 15.11
C SER A 58 3.28 -16.21 14.37
N LEU A 59 3.31 -16.19 13.04
CA LEU A 59 2.53 -17.09 12.19
C LEU A 59 3.46 -17.95 11.33
N CYS A 60 3.20 -19.25 11.32
CA CYS A 60 3.88 -20.23 10.48
C CYS A 60 2.85 -20.93 9.59
N LEU A 61 3.26 -21.31 8.38
CA LEU A 61 2.45 -22.07 7.44
C LEU A 61 3.14 -23.41 7.18
N LEU A 62 2.33 -24.45 7.07
CA LEU A 62 2.74 -25.77 6.62
C LEU A 62 2.05 -26.06 5.28
N PHE A 63 2.83 -26.18 4.22
CA PHE A 63 2.36 -26.63 2.92
C PHE A 63 2.56 -28.13 2.79
N GLU A 64 1.46 -28.86 2.57
CA GLU A 64 1.47 -30.32 2.44
C GLU A 64 0.80 -30.74 1.13
N PRO A 65 1.40 -31.68 0.37
CA PRO A 65 0.74 -32.32 -0.76
C PRO A 65 -0.59 -32.95 -0.33
N THR A 66 -1.67 -32.67 -1.04
CA THR A 66 -3.02 -33.16 -0.68
C THR A 66 -3.07 -34.70 -0.59
N ALA A 67 -2.29 -35.40 -1.41
CA ALA A 67 -2.18 -36.86 -1.36
C ALA A 67 -1.59 -37.38 -0.04
N LEU A 68 -0.59 -36.69 0.53
CA LEU A 68 0.01 -37.08 1.82
C LEU A 68 -0.97 -36.88 2.97
N VAL A 69 -1.75 -35.81 2.89
CA VAL A 69 -2.79 -35.49 3.85
C VAL A 69 -3.90 -36.54 3.83
N ALA A 70 -4.43 -36.87 2.65
CA ALA A 70 -5.47 -37.89 2.50
C ALA A 70 -5.01 -39.27 2.99
N ALA A 71 -3.75 -39.64 2.74
CA ALA A 71 -3.17 -40.89 3.24
C ALA A 71 -3.00 -40.89 4.77
N ALA A 72 -2.78 -39.73 5.39
CA ALA A 72 -2.71 -39.62 6.84
C ALA A 72 -4.09 -39.77 7.49
N ASP A 73 -5.09 -39.06 6.96
CA ASP A 73 -6.44 -39.05 7.50
C ASP A 73 -7.13 -40.42 7.32
N GLY A 74 -6.85 -41.14 6.23
CA GLY A 74 -7.40 -42.50 6.00
C GLY A 74 -6.88 -43.59 6.94
N SER A 75 -5.78 -43.35 7.67
CA SER A 75 -5.22 -44.32 8.64
C SER A 75 -5.79 -44.15 10.04
N SER A 76 -6.46 -43.03 10.31
CA SER A 76 -7.11 -42.74 11.59
C SER A 76 -8.61 -42.85 11.40
N GLU A 77 -9.14 -44.06 11.48
CA GLU A 77 -10.58 -44.34 11.51
C GLU A 77 -11.25 -43.83 12.81
N VAL A 78 -10.56 -42.99 13.58
CA VAL A 78 -11.19 -42.03 14.50
C VAL A 78 -11.49 -40.80 13.65
N GLN A 79 -12.73 -40.68 13.20
CA GLN A 79 -13.27 -39.48 12.57
C GLN A 79 -12.84 -38.26 13.38
N ASP A 80 -11.78 -37.58 12.94
CA ASP A 80 -11.55 -36.17 13.25
C ASP A 80 -12.74 -35.51 12.59
N GLY A 81 -13.80 -35.31 13.38
CA GLY A 81 -15.14 -35.11 12.89
C GLY A 81 -15.09 -34.04 11.82
N ALA A 82 -15.40 -34.41 10.58
CA ALA A 82 -16.12 -33.51 9.72
C ALA A 82 -17.36 -33.17 10.55
N VAL A 83 -17.27 -32.10 11.34
CA VAL A 83 -18.32 -31.67 12.26
C VAL A 83 -19.56 -31.70 11.40
N PRO A 84 -20.50 -32.65 11.63
CA PRO A 84 -21.77 -32.60 10.91
C PRO A 84 -22.24 -31.20 11.19
N VAL A 85 -22.42 -30.40 10.13
CA VAL A 85 -22.70 -28.96 10.26
C VAL A 85 -23.91 -28.86 11.17
N ASP A 86 -23.63 -28.68 12.46
CA ASP A 86 -24.65 -28.51 13.45
C ASP A 86 -25.33 -27.21 13.02
N SER A 87 -26.67 -27.22 13.07
CA SER A 87 -27.51 -26.07 12.73
C SER A 87 -26.84 -24.77 13.16
N GLU A 88 -26.79 -23.75 12.31
CA GLU A 88 -26.04 -22.49 12.49
C GLU A 88 -26.08 -21.92 13.93
N ASP A 89 -27.20 -22.13 14.64
CA ASP A 89 -27.42 -21.75 16.04
C ASP A 89 -26.48 -22.42 17.07
N LYS A 90 -26.01 -23.65 16.83
CA LYS A 90 -25.17 -24.41 17.77
C LYS A 90 -23.69 -24.02 17.68
N LEU A 91 -23.23 -23.69 16.48
CA LEU A 91 -21.87 -23.18 16.24
C LEU A 91 -21.68 -21.77 16.84
N GLU A 92 -22.75 -20.96 16.83
CA GLU A 92 -22.79 -19.66 17.52
C GLU A 92 -22.81 -19.81 19.05
N ALA A 93 -23.26 -20.95 19.58
CA ALA A 93 -23.27 -21.26 21.02
C ALA A 93 -21.92 -21.79 21.54
N GLU A 94 -21.23 -22.64 20.80
CA GLU A 94 -19.94 -23.23 21.21
C GLU A 94 -18.75 -22.26 21.04
N HIS A 95 -18.84 -21.33 20.09
CA HIS A 95 -17.82 -20.32 19.85
C HIS A 95 -18.43 -18.91 19.86
N PRO A 96 -18.71 -18.33 21.03
CA PRO A 96 -19.35 -17.00 21.13
C PRO A 96 -18.53 -15.86 20.49
N GLY A 97 -17.24 -16.09 20.18
CA GLY A 97 -16.36 -15.20 19.40
C GLY A 97 -16.41 -15.41 17.87
N ALA A 98 -16.98 -16.52 17.38
CA ALA A 98 -17.09 -16.85 15.96
C ALA A 98 -18.19 -16.10 15.21
N LYS A 99 -18.85 -15.12 15.87
CA LYS A 99 -19.82 -14.19 15.25
C LYS A 99 -19.23 -13.31 14.16
N SER A 100 -17.93 -13.39 13.90
CA SER A 100 -17.33 -12.70 12.77
C SER A 100 -17.88 -13.31 11.47
N GLY A 101 -18.48 -12.47 10.61
CA GLY A 101 -18.89 -12.87 9.25
C GLY A 101 -17.73 -13.41 8.39
N TRP A 102 -16.52 -13.45 8.94
CA TRP A 102 -15.34 -14.13 8.44
C TRP A 102 -15.49 -15.66 8.39
N LEU A 103 -15.89 -16.34 9.48
CA LEU A 103 -15.98 -17.81 9.49
C LEU A 103 -16.96 -18.26 8.42
N LYS A 104 -18.08 -17.54 8.28
CA LYS A 104 -19.08 -17.74 7.21
C LYS A 104 -18.49 -17.55 5.80
N ARG A 105 -17.60 -16.57 5.58
CA ARG A 105 -16.92 -16.38 4.28
C ARG A 105 -15.89 -17.47 3.99
N VAL A 106 -15.10 -17.87 4.98
CA VAL A 106 -14.09 -18.92 4.81
C VAL A 106 -14.77 -20.27 4.62
N GLN A 107 -15.78 -20.60 5.43
CA GLN A 107 -16.61 -21.78 5.21
C GLN A 107 -17.27 -21.77 3.83
N LYS A 108 -17.76 -20.61 3.35
CA LYS A 108 -18.29 -20.52 1.98
C LYS A 108 -17.21 -20.76 0.91
N LEU A 109 -16.00 -20.24 1.09
CA LEU A 109 -14.86 -20.49 0.18
C LEU A 109 -14.45 -21.97 0.20
N LEU A 110 -14.37 -22.57 1.38
CA LEU A 110 -14.05 -24.00 1.57
C LEU A 110 -15.17 -24.90 1.05
N HIS A 111 -16.43 -24.51 1.21
CA HIS A 111 -17.57 -25.26 0.71
C HIS A 111 -17.65 -25.20 -0.83
N ASN A 112 -17.33 -24.04 -1.41
CA ASN A 112 -17.20 -23.89 -2.86
C ASN A 112 -15.97 -24.61 -3.41
N ALA A 113 -14.94 -24.82 -2.59
CA ALA A 113 -13.88 -25.77 -2.87
C ALA A 113 -14.42 -27.18 -2.68
N ALA A 114 -15.27 -27.63 -3.62
CA ALA A 114 -15.73 -29.02 -3.65
C ALA A 114 -14.50 -29.94 -3.46
N PRO A 115 -14.56 -30.91 -2.53
CA PRO A 115 -13.44 -31.81 -2.29
C PRO A 115 -13.10 -32.43 -3.63
N VAL A 116 -11.91 -32.10 -4.13
CA VAL A 116 -11.45 -32.63 -5.40
C VAL A 116 -11.38 -34.12 -5.17
N LYS A 117 -12.24 -34.88 -5.86
CA LYS A 117 -12.03 -36.31 -5.99
C LYS A 117 -10.67 -36.42 -6.65
N VAL A 118 -9.67 -36.75 -5.85
CA VAL A 118 -8.32 -37.01 -6.35
C VAL A 118 -8.47 -38.30 -7.14
N ASP A 119 -8.86 -38.17 -8.42
CA ASP A 119 -8.58 -39.22 -9.38
C ASP A 119 -7.09 -39.46 -9.26
N GLU A 120 -6.71 -40.70 -8.90
CA GLU A 120 -5.35 -41.12 -8.62
C GLU A 120 -4.43 -40.67 -9.76
N GLN A 121 -3.89 -39.45 -9.65
CA GLN A 121 -2.91 -38.93 -10.59
C GLN A 121 -1.67 -39.77 -10.36
N ARG A 122 -1.45 -40.71 -11.29
CA ARG A 122 -0.25 -41.54 -11.30
C ARG A 122 0.97 -40.61 -11.24
N PRO A 123 1.85 -40.74 -10.23
CA PRO A 123 3.06 -39.95 -10.19
C PRO A 123 3.86 -40.24 -11.47
N GLY A 124 4.24 -39.17 -12.17
CA GLY A 124 5.11 -39.27 -13.33
C GLY A 124 6.42 -39.97 -12.97
N PRO A 125 7.06 -40.66 -13.91
CA PRO A 125 8.27 -41.42 -13.62
C PRO A 125 9.42 -40.46 -13.24
N ALA A 126 10.01 -40.69 -12.05
CA ALA A 126 11.26 -40.13 -11.51
C ALA A 126 11.21 -38.83 -10.66
N SER A 127 10.04 -38.29 -10.29
CA SER A 127 9.99 -37.15 -9.35
C SER A 127 10.20 -37.61 -7.90
N GLU A 128 11.15 -36.99 -7.20
CA GLU A 128 11.32 -37.09 -5.74
C GLU A 128 9.96 -36.96 -5.05
N LYS A 129 9.72 -37.74 -3.99
CA LYS A 129 8.44 -37.70 -3.28
C LYS A 129 8.16 -36.25 -2.86
N PRO A 130 6.98 -35.69 -3.18
CA PRO A 130 6.72 -34.30 -2.88
C PRO A 130 6.82 -34.08 -1.38
N GLU A 131 7.70 -33.16 -0.99
CA GLU A 131 8.01 -32.89 0.41
C GLU A 131 7.03 -31.87 1.01
N SER A 132 6.88 -31.89 2.32
CA SER A 132 6.11 -30.86 3.03
C SER A 132 7.02 -29.69 3.37
N HIS A 133 6.49 -28.47 3.27
CA HIS A 133 7.29 -27.26 3.51
C HIS A 133 6.75 -26.46 4.68
N TRP A 134 7.60 -26.25 5.68
CA TRP A 134 7.34 -25.30 6.76
C TRP A 134 7.91 -23.93 6.39
N VAL A 135 7.12 -22.88 6.60
CA VAL A 135 7.58 -21.49 6.44
C VAL A 135 7.15 -20.62 7.60
N HIS A 136 8.05 -19.76 8.06
CA HIS A 136 7.75 -18.64 8.94
C HIS A 136 7.34 -17.43 8.11
N VAL A 137 6.30 -16.72 8.53
CA VAL A 137 5.88 -15.47 7.88
C VAL A 137 6.47 -14.28 8.63
N GLY A 138 7.55 -13.72 8.09
CA GLY A 138 8.27 -12.60 8.70
C GLY A 138 7.59 -11.25 8.48
N TYR A 139 6.95 -11.06 7.31
CA TYR A 139 6.27 -9.82 6.98
C TYR A 139 5.18 -10.05 5.93
N MET A 140 4.12 -9.23 5.97
CA MET A 140 3.12 -9.15 4.91
C MET A 140 2.84 -7.69 4.56
N ASN A 141 2.97 -7.34 3.28
CA ASN A 141 2.53 -6.04 2.80
C ASN A 141 1.00 -6.04 2.66
N HIS A 142 0.25 -5.35 3.53
CA HIS A 142 -1.22 -5.39 3.49
C HIS A 142 -1.87 -4.65 2.32
N ARG A 143 -1.08 -3.94 1.51
CA ARG A 143 -1.55 -3.32 0.27
C ARG A 143 -1.45 -4.28 -0.91
N SER A 144 -0.31 -4.96 -1.06
CA SER A 144 -0.07 -5.89 -2.17
C SER A 144 -0.27 -7.37 -1.81
N TYR A 145 -0.40 -7.68 -0.53
CA TYR A 145 -0.44 -9.02 0.07
C TYR A 145 0.79 -9.90 -0.21
N VAL A 146 1.89 -9.32 -0.68
CA VAL A 146 3.17 -10.03 -0.83
C VAL A 146 3.71 -10.37 0.56
N LEU A 147 4.05 -11.65 0.76
CA LEU A 147 4.61 -12.15 2.01
C LEU A 147 6.11 -12.38 1.88
N SER A 148 6.81 -12.24 3.00
CA SER A 148 8.21 -12.60 3.19
C SER A 148 8.28 -13.86 4.05
N TRP A 149 8.97 -14.89 3.54
CA TRP A 149 9.03 -16.22 4.12
C TRP A 149 10.44 -16.65 4.44
N VAL A 150 10.60 -17.33 5.58
CA VAL A 150 11.82 -18.05 5.93
C VAL A 150 11.46 -19.54 6.04
N PRO A 151 12.02 -20.42 5.19
CA PRO A 151 11.79 -21.85 5.28
C PRO A 151 12.29 -22.38 6.63
N LEU A 152 11.55 -23.31 7.22
CA LEU A 152 11.90 -23.96 8.47
C LEU A 152 12.05 -25.47 8.24
N LEU A 153 12.86 -26.11 9.10
CA LEU A 153 13.07 -27.54 9.11
C LEU A 153 12.35 -28.15 10.32
N PRO A 154 11.66 -29.28 10.19
CA PRO A 154 11.18 -30.00 11.36
C PRO A 154 12.40 -30.50 12.18
N ASP A 155 12.35 -30.41 13.49
CA ASP A 155 13.46 -30.82 14.38
C ASP A 155 13.67 -32.36 14.41
N GLY A 156 12.79 -33.14 13.76
CA GLY A 156 12.85 -34.61 13.72
C GLY A 156 12.50 -35.29 15.07
N SER A 157 12.43 -34.53 16.16
CA SER A 157 12.19 -35.01 17.52
C SER A 157 10.74 -35.42 17.82
N HIS A 158 9.80 -35.22 16.88
CA HIS A 158 8.40 -35.61 17.07
C HIS A 158 7.93 -36.67 16.07
N PRO A 159 7.92 -37.96 16.47
CA PRO A 159 7.38 -39.05 15.65
C PRO A 159 5.85 -39.24 15.75
N GLN A 160 5.09 -38.29 16.32
CA GLN A 160 3.63 -38.44 16.46
C GLN A 160 2.84 -37.37 15.71
N ARG A 161 2.01 -37.84 14.77
CA ARG A 161 1.01 -37.10 13.96
C ARG A 161 -0.17 -36.55 14.78
N ASN A 162 0.05 -36.14 16.02
CA ASN A 162 -1.03 -35.44 16.72
C ASN A 162 -1.08 -34.00 16.16
N ASN A 163 -2.16 -33.67 15.45
CA ASN A 163 -2.32 -32.39 14.76
C ASN A 163 -2.29 -31.19 15.73
N ASP A 164 -2.68 -31.41 16.99
CA ASP A 164 -2.75 -30.36 18.01
C ASP A 164 -1.55 -30.36 18.95
N ALA A 165 -0.58 -31.27 18.74
CA ALA A 165 0.64 -31.27 19.52
C ALA A 165 1.53 -30.07 19.18
N LEU A 166 2.27 -29.63 20.19
CA LEU A 166 3.37 -28.68 20.03
C LEU A 166 4.41 -29.26 19.06
N LYS A 167 4.78 -28.49 18.04
CA LYS A 167 5.79 -28.88 17.06
C LYS A 167 7.01 -27.98 17.19
N ASN A 168 8.20 -28.57 17.19
CA ASN A 168 9.46 -27.82 17.20
C ASN A 168 10.01 -27.73 15.78
N LEU A 169 10.27 -26.51 15.35
CA LEU A 169 10.83 -26.17 14.06
C LEU A 169 12.19 -25.52 14.26
N ARG A 170 13.10 -25.75 13.32
CA ARG A 170 14.44 -25.21 13.31
C ARG A 170 14.65 -24.29 12.11
N VAL A 171 15.27 -23.15 12.33
CA VAL A 171 15.76 -22.29 11.24
C VAL A 171 16.99 -22.97 10.60
N PRO A 172 17.05 -23.11 9.26
CA PRO A 172 18.25 -23.59 8.57
C PRO A 172 19.49 -22.77 8.96
N GLU A 173 20.67 -23.39 8.91
CA GLU A 173 21.95 -22.70 9.18
C GLU A 173 22.16 -21.54 8.19
N GLU A 174 21.85 -21.77 6.92
CA GLU A 174 21.79 -20.74 5.89
C GLU A 174 20.34 -20.31 5.64
N ALA A 175 19.83 -19.45 6.52
CA ALA A 175 18.48 -18.93 6.39
C ALA A 175 18.39 -17.95 5.20
N LYS A 176 17.69 -18.36 4.14
CA LYS A 176 17.32 -17.48 3.03
C LYS A 176 15.89 -16.97 3.20
N CYS A 177 15.71 -15.66 3.05
CA CYS A 177 14.41 -15.03 2.97
C CYS A 177 13.90 -15.03 1.53
N TYR A 178 12.64 -15.44 1.33
CA TYR A 178 11.98 -15.49 0.03
C TYR A 178 10.79 -14.55 0.02
N ARG A 179 10.49 -13.97 -1.14
CA ARG A 179 9.12 -13.49 -1.41
C ARG A 179 8.23 -14.69 -1.69
N SER A 180 6.94 -14.60 -1.36
CA SER A 180 6.01 -15.72 -1.52
C SER A 180 5.99 -16.34 -2.92
N PHE A 181 6.09 -15.54 -3.98
CA PHE A 181 6.13 -16.06 -5.36
C PHE A 181 7.48 -16.70 -5.72
N GLU A 182 8.59 -16.18 -5.23
CA GLU A 182 9.93 -16.79 -5.41
C GLU A 182 9.96 -18.16 -4.74
N PHE A 183 9.41 -18.26 -3.53
CA PHE A 183 9.30 -19.53 -2.84
C PHE A 183 8.45 -20.54 -3.61
N PHE A 184 7.27 -20.15 -4.10
CA PHE A 184 6.44 -21.05 -4.89
C PHE A 184 7.11 -21.49 -6.18
N GLN A 185 7.86 -20.60 -6.83
CA GLN A 185 8.60 -20.93 -8.04
C GLN A 185 9.75 -21.90 -7.78
N ASP A 186 10.49 -21.71 -6.68
CA ASP A 186 11.73 -22.42 -6.43
C ASP A 186 11.54 -23.72 -5.63
N ARG A 187 10.50 -23.80 -4.79
CA ARG A 187 10.36 -24.85 -3.77
C ARG A 187 9.10 -25.69 -3.89
N VAL A 188 8.07 -25.23 -4.60
CA VAL A 188 6.75 -25.87 -4.57
C VAL A 188 6.38 -26.38 -5.96
N ASP A 189 6.13 -27.68 -6.07
CA ASP A 189 5.69 -28.27 -7.34
C ASP A 189 4.26 -27.86 -7.66
N SER A 190 4.10 -26.89 -8.56
CA SER A 190 2.78 -26.42 -9.01
C SER A 190 1.95 -27.47 -9.76
N SER A 191 2.51 -28.62 -10.16
CA SER A 191 1.79 -29.66 -10.90
C SER A 191 0.81 -30.45 -10.04
N ILE A 192 1.06 -30.56 -8.74
CA ILE A 192 0.25 -31.33 -7.79
C ILE A 192 -0.64 -30.44 -6.92
N ALA A 193 -1.62 -31.04 -6.25
CA ALA A 193 -2.48 -30.34 -5.29
C ALA A 193 -1.77 -30.10 -3.95
N TRP A 194 -1.99 -28.92 -3.38
CA TRP A 194 -1.41 -28.49 -2.10
C TRP A 194 -2.47 -27.98 -1.13
N THR A 195 -2.24 -28.32 0.13
CA THR A 195 -2.98 -27.82 1.27
C THR A 195 -2.08 -26.95 2.13
N CYS A 196 -2.68 -26.04 2.90
CA CYS A 196 -1.98 -25.17 3.83
C CYS A 196 -2.63 -25.27 5.21
N THR A 197 -1.82 -25.56 6.23
CA THR A 197 -2.23 -25.55 7.63
C THR A 197 -1.53 -24.39 8.35
N ILE A 198 -2.30 -23.58 9.08
CA ILE A 198 -1.78 -22.42 9.80
C ILE A 198 -1.41 -22.82 11.23
N TYR A 199 -0.22 -22.40 11.65
CA TYR A 199 0.29 -22.54 13.01
C TYR A 199 0.61 -21.16 13.58
N LYS A 200 0.51 -21.03 14.90
CA LYS A 200 1.00 -19.86 15.64
C LYS A 200 2.22 -20.26 16.45
N VAL A 201 3.17 -19.34 16.55
CA VAL A 201 4.32 -19.50 17.44
C VAL A 201 3.81 -19.58 18.88
N TYR A 202 4.16 -20.67 19.55
CA TYR A 202 3.83 -20.89 20.95
C TYR A 202 4.87 -20.22 21.81
N ALA A 203 4.51 -19.07 22.41
CA ALA A 203 5.30 -18.48 23.48
C ALA A 203 5.03 -19.30 24.75
N SER A 204 6.01 -20.10 25.18
CA SER A 204 5.88 -21.00 26.34
C SER A 204 5.73 -20.30 27.68
N THR A 205 5.75 -18.97 27.73
CA THR A 205 5.72 -18.21 28.97
C THR A 205 4.66 -17.11 28.91
N SER A 206 4.05 -16.87 30.07
CA SER A 206 3.61 -15.55 30.57
C SER A 206 4.43 -14.39 29.99
N PRO A 207 3.90 -13.13 29.97
CA PRO A 207 4.48 -11.99 29.26
C PRO A 207 6.01 -12.00 29.29
N PRO A 208 6.67 -11.69 28.16
CA PRO A 208 8.07 -11.99 27.87
C PRO A 208 9.00 -11.13 28.73
N GLU A 209 8.95 -11.32 30.05
CA GLU A 209 9.74 -10.51 30.96
C GLU A 209 11.18 -10.95 30.91
N HIS A 210 11.52 -12.24 30.84
CA HIS A 210 12.93 -12.64 30.71
C HIS A 210 13.08 -14.02 30.05
N VAL A 211 13.20 -14.08 28.72
CA VAL A 211 13.88 -15.22 28.09
C VAL A 211 15.37 -14.98 28.28
N VAL A 212 16.03 -15.84 29.05
CA VAL A 212 17.48 -15.73 29.27
C VAL A 212 18.18 -15.94 27.93
N PRO A 213 19.18 -15.13 27.52
CA PRO A 213 19.85 -15.29 26.23
C PRO A 213 20.41 -16.69 25.96
N SER A 214 20.70 -17.47 27.02
CA SER A 214 21.12 -18.87 26.93
C SER A 214 19.99 -19.84 26.56
N GLU A 215 18.73 -19.48 26.84
CA GLU A 215 17.53 -20.24 26.50
C GLU A 215 16.94 -19.81 25.16
N ALA A 216 17.21 -18.57 24.75
CA ALA A 216 16.97 -18.08 23.39
C ALA A 216 17.95 -18.75 22.40
N ARG A 217 17.79 -20.06 22.16
CA ARG A 217 18.42 -20.70 21.00
C ARG A 217 17.84 -20.02 19.76
N PRO A 218 18.59 -19.18 19.03
CA PRO A 218 18.01 -18.29 18.01
C PRO A 218 17.35 -19.03 16.83
N SER A 219 17.55 -20.34 16.77
CA SER A 219 17.19 -21.20 15.65
C SER A 219 16.04 -22.16 15.93
N MET A 220 15.37 -22.13 17.09
CA MET A 220 14.25 -23.05 17.36
C MET A 220 12.93 -22.30 17.65
N LEU A 221 11.85 -22.76 17.04
CA LEU A 221 10.50 -22.22 17.17
C LEU A 221 9.56 -23.35 17.57
N SER A 222 8.91 -23.22 18.72
CA SER A 222 7.78 -24.08 19.07
C SER A 222 6.50 -23.48 18.50
N VAL A 223 5.72 -24.28 17.80
CA VAL A 223 4.48 -23.85 17.15
C VAL A 223 3.32 -24.77 17.52
N ILE A 224 2.12 -24.21 17.59
CA ILE A 224 0.88 -24.95 17.82
C ILE A 224 -0.10 -24.63 16.69
N ARG A 225 -0.93 -25.61 16.30
CA ARG A 225 -1.93 -25.41 15.25
C ARG A 225 -2.86 -24.26 15.63
N TYR A 226 -3.17 -23.41 14.66
CA TYR A 226 -4.14 -22.35 14.86
C TYR A 226 -5.55 -22.91 14.64
N ALA A 227 -6.13 -23.51 15.68
CA ALA A 227 -7.38 -24.27 15.62
C ALA A 227 -8.58 -23.50 15.02
N ASP A 228 -8.63 -22.18 15.19
CA ASP A 228 -9.71 -21.34 14.64
C ASP A 228 -9.69 -21.30 13.10
N VAL A 229 -8.56 -21.64 12.48
CA VAL A 229 -8.41 -21.66 11.02
C VAL A 229 -8.37 -23.10 10.52
N PRO A 230 -9.35 -23.53 9.71
CA PRO A 230 -9.33 -24.86 9.12
C PRO A 230 -8.16 -25.00 8.13
N ARG A 231 -7.84 -26.25 7.79
CA ARG A 231 -6.91 -26.57 6.70
C ARG A 231 -7.45 -25.96 5.40
N LEU A 232 -6.55 -25.40 4.60
CA LEU A 232 -6.89 -24.65 3.38
C LEU A 232 -6.41 -25.41 2.13
N ASP A 233 -7.34 -25.86 1.29
CA ASP A 233 -7.02 -26.45 -0.01
C ASP A 233 -6.83 -25.33 -1.04
N PHE A 234 -5.66 -24.70 -1.01
CA PHE A 234 -5.41 -23.47 -1.77
C PHE A 234 -4.98 -23.71 -3.22
N TRP A 235 -4.55 -24.93 -3.57
CA TRP A 235 -4.10 -25.24 -4.92
C TRP A 235 -4.48 -26.65 -5.34
N LYS A 236 -5.11 -26.79 -6.51
CA LYS A 236 -5.60 -28.08 -7.01
C LYS A 236 -4.65 -28.80 -7.97
N GLY A 237 -3.47 -28.22 -8.22
CA GLY A 237 -2.56 -28.63 -9.30
C GLY A 237 -2.82 -27.82 -10.57
N SER A 238 -1.75 -27.50 -11.31
CA SER A 238 -1.78 -26.60 -12.45
C SER A 238 -2.81 -27.00 -13.50
N ALA A 239 -2.88 -28.28 -13.85
CA ALA A 239 -3.84 -28.80 -14.83
C ALA A 239 -5.30 -28.59 -14.39
N ALA A 240 -5.61 -28.84 -13.11
CA ALA A 240 -6.96 -28.67 -12.56
C ALA A 240 -7.34 -27.18 -12.43
N GLU A 241 -6.38 -26.33 -12.07
CA GLU A 241 -6.57 -24.87 -12.00
C GLU A 241 -6.78 -24.25 -13.39
N ASP A 242 -6.03 -24.69 -14.39
CA ASP A 242 -6.19 -24.26 -15.78
C ASP A 242 -7.55 -24.69 -16.33
N GLU A 243 -7.97 -25.92 -16.06
CA GLU A 243 -9.29 -26.41 -16.46
C GLU A 243 -10.43 -25.66 -15.76
N ALA A 244 -10.29 -25.39 -14.46
CA ALA A 244 -11.27 -24.61 -13.70
C ALA A 244 -11.45 -23.19 -14.26
N ARG A 245 -10.40 -22.60 -14.84
CA ARG A 245 -10.44 -21.26 -15.46
C ARG A 245 -10.96 -21.28 -16.90
N LYS A 246 -10.75 -22.37 -17.63
CA LYS A 246 -11.34 -22.57 -18.97
C LYS A 246 -12.85 -22.69 -18.92
N ARG A 247 -13.39 -23.22 -17.80
CA ARG A 247 -14.84 -23.24 -17.61
C ARG A 247 -15.32 -21.79 -17.66
N PRO A 248 -16.14 -21.42 -18.65
CA PRO A 248 -16.69 -20.07 -18.70
C PRO A 248 -17.33 -19.86 -17.34
N SER A 249 -16.92 -18.79 -16.65
CA SER A 249 -17.51 -18.37 -15.37
C SER A 249 -19.01 -18.53 -15.55
N THR A 250 -19.57 -19.59 -14.97
CA THR A 250 -20.98 -19.91 -15.10
C THR A 250 -21.62 -18.78 -14.36
N GLY A 251 -22.04 -17.78 -15.14
CA GLY A 251 -22.09 -16.42 -14.66
C GLY A 251 -22.78 -16.39 -13.32
N HIS A 252 -22.31 -15.53 -12.42
CA HIS A 252 -23.28 -14.81 -11.60
C HIS A 252 -24.28 -14.23 -12.59
N GLY A 253 -25.33 -15.02 -12.81
CA GLY A 253 -26.30 -14.77 -13.83
C GLY A 253 -26.84 -13.40 -13.52
N LYS A 254 -26.76 -12.52 -14.52
CA LYS A 254 -27.99 -11.84 -14.87
C LYS A 254 -29.01 -12.97 -15.03
N GLY A 255 -29.76 -13.25 -13.97
CA GLY A 255 -30.73 -14.33 -13.94
C GLY A 255 -31.58 -14.22 -15.21
N PRO A 256 -31.99 -15.36 -15.79
CA PRO A 256 -32.77 -15.37 -17.02
C PRO A 256 -34.01 -14.51 -16.82
N GLY A 257 -34.01 -13.32 -17.42
CA GLY A 257 -35.19 -12.49 -17.67
C GLY A 257 -36.26 -12.49 -16.58
N GLY A 258 -35.89 -12.34 -15.30
CA GLY A 258 -36.87 -11.90 -14.32
C GLY A 258 -37.41 -10.56 -14.83
N PRO A 259 -38.72 -10.40 -15.08
CA PRO A 259 -39.28 -9.16 -15.58
C PRO A 259 -38.76 -8.04 -14.69
N GLY A 260 -38.04 -7.09 -15.29
CA GLY A 260 -37.48 -5.96 -14.57
C GLY A 260 -38.56 -5.35 -13.69
N PRO A 261 -38.25 -4.97 -12.44
CA PRO A 261 -39.24 -4.41 -11.53
C PRO A 261 -40.05 -3.35 -12.28
N PRO A 262 -41.40 -3.44 -12.27
CA PRO A 262 -42.25 -2.57 -13.05
C PRO A 262 -41.88 -1.13 -12.73
N GLY A 263 -41.62 -0.38 -13.80
CA GLY A 263 -41.02 0.95 -13.76
C GLY A 263 -41.55 1.79 -12.61
N GLY A 264 -40.68 1.98 -11.60
CA GLY A 264 -40.78 3.11 -10.72
C GLY A 264 -40.65 4.35 -11.60
N THR A 265 -41.79 4.95 -11.90
CA THR A 265 -41.94 6.22 -12.61
C THR A 265 -41.17 7.28 -11.83
N ARG A 266 -39.88 7.45 -12.16
CA ARG A 266 -39.19 8.70 -11.89
C ARG A 266 -39.98 9.77 -12.65
N LYS A 267 -40.78 10.53 -11.89
CA LYS A 267 -41.42 11.78 -12.30
C LYS A 267 -40.35 12.64 -12.98
N ARG A 268 -40.23 12.52 -14.30
CA ARG A 268 -39.59 13.54 -15.13
C ARG A 268 -40.52 14.74 -15.07
N LYS A 269 -40.05 15.81 -14.45
CA LYS A 269 -40.64 17.13 -14.53
C LYS A 269 -40.58 17.52 -16.01
N ALA A 270 -41.73 17.53 -16.67
CA ALA A 270 -41.89 18.01 -18.02
C ALA A 270 -41.65 19.52 -18.05
N GLU A 271 -40.99 20.02 -19.09
CA GLU A 271 -41.55 20.94 -20.09
C GLU A 271 -40.47 21.39 -21.09
N GLY A 272 -40.78 21.35 -22.39
CA GLY A 272 -39.92 21.82 -23.47
C GLY A 272 -40.19 21.12 -24.82
N PRO A 273 -40.88 21.74 -25.80
CA PRO A 273 -41.32 21.09 -27.02
C PRO A 273 -40.27 21.08 -28.15
N LEU A 274 -40.20 19.90 -28.79
CA LEU A 274 -39.83 19.53 -30.17
C LEU A 274 -39.15 20.55 -31.11
N ASP A 275 -38.09 20.07 -31.76
CA ASP A 275 -37.79 20.36 -33.17
C ASP A 275 -37.24 19.08 -33.85
N PRO A 276 -37.78 18.61 -35.00
CA PRO A 276 -37.29 17.41 -35.68
C PRO A 276 -36.71 17.74 -37.06
N ALA A 277 -35.39 17.74 -37.19
CA ALA A 277 -34.68 17.49 -38.44
C ALA A 277 -33.19 17.27 -38.14
N ASP A 278 -32.71 16.03 -38.19
CA ASP A 278 -31.74 15.73 -39.24
C ASP A 278 -31.48 14.23 -39.33
N VAL A 279 -31.64 13.74 -40.55
CA VAL A 279 -31.37 12.40 -41.01
C VAL A 279 -29.96 12.45 -41.59
N HIS A 280 -28.98 11.79 -40.97
CA HIS A 280 -27.82 11.35 -41.72
C HIS A 280 -27.43 9.90 -41.43
N GLU A 281 -27.71 9.15 -42.48
CA GLU A 281 -27.32 7.83 -42.93
C GLU A 281 -25.78 7.66 -43.01
N GLY A 282 -25.30 6.49 -42.58
CA GLY A 282 -24.18 5.78 -43.20
C GLY A 282 -22.76 6.04 -42.68
N GLN A 283 -22.17 5.03 -42.03
CA GLN A 283 -21.00 4.35 -42.61
C GLN A 283 -20.61 3.07 -41.84
N GLN A 284 -20.63 1.97 -42.59
CA GLN A 284 -19.99 0.71 -42.23
C GLN A 284 -18.48 0.84 -42.44
N GLY A 285 -17.68 0.36 -41.49
CA GLY A 285 -16.23 0.28 -41.62
C GLY A 285 -15.68 -0.89 -40.80
N LYS A 286 -15.46 -2.02 -41.48
CA LYS A 286 -14.67 -3.16 -41.02
C LYS A 286 -13.25 -2.72 -40.67
N SER A 287 -12.72 -3.16 -39.53
CA SER A 287 -11.32 -3.60 -39.48
C SER A 287 -11.18 -4.74 -38.48
N GLU A 288 -10.59 -5.81 -38.99
CA GLU A 288 -10.22 -7.04 -38.30
C GLU A 288 -8.91 -6.82 -37.52
N GLY A 289 -8.68 -7.67 -36.52
CA GLY A 289 -7.33 -8.05 -36.11
C GLY A 289 -6.70 -7.26 -34.98
N HIS A 290 -7.26 -7.34 -33.76
CA HIS A 290 -6.50 -7.05 -32.55
C HIS A 290 -6.42 -8.31 -31.68
N VAL A 291 -5.25 -8.91 -31.61
CA VAL A 291 -4.93 -10.00 -30.68
C VAL A 291 -4.82 -9.39 -29.28
N PRO A 292 -5.62 -9.80 -28.28
CA PRO A 292 -5.50 -9.25 -26.93
C PRO A 292 -4.29 -9.87 -26.24
N ASN A 293 -3.33 -9.02 -25.86
CA ASN A 293 -2.37 -9.35 -24.81
C ASN A 293 -3.12 -9.35 -23.46
N ASP A 294 -3.76 -10.48 -23.15
CA ASP A 294 -4.58 -10.69 -21.94
C ASP A 294 -3.77 -10.66 -20.62
N ASP A 295 -2.44 -10.72 -20.70
CA ASP A 295 -1.57 -10.84 -19.52
C ASP A 295 -1.37 -9.53 -18.73
N MET A 296 -1.49 -8.36 -19.37
CA MET A 296 -1.39 -7.06 -18.69
C MET A 296 -2.75 -6.54 -18.18
N ALA A 297 -3.86 -7.04 -18.74
CA ALA A 297 -5.20 -6.70 -18.28
C ALA A 297 -5.50 -7.28 -16.89
N LEU A 298 -4.94 -8.45 -16.57
CA LEU A 298 -5.18 -9.14 -15.29
C LEU A 298 -4.58 -8.39 -14.08
N LEU A 299 -3.40 -7.79 -14.24
CA LEU A 299 -2.76 -6.95 -13.22
C LEU A 299 -3.50 -5.61 -13.00
N SER A 300 -4.11 -5.06 -14.07
CA SER A 300 -4.95 -3.87 -13.98
C SER A 300 -6.37 -4.13 -13.45
N ALA A 301 -6.93 -5.33 -13.68
CA ALA A 301 -8.29 -5.66 -13.27
C ALA A 301 -8.42 -5.77 -11.74
N LEU A 302 -7.45 -6.39 -11.05
CA LEU A 302 -7.45 -6.50 -9.59
C LEU A 302 -7.20 -5.17 -8.86
N GLN A 303 -6.60 -4.17 -9.52
CA GLN A 303 -6.48 -2.81 -8.98
C GLN A 303 -7.75 -1.96 -9.19
N ASN A 304 -8.62 -2.33 -10.13
CA ASN A 304 -9.82 -1.56 -10.49
C ASN A 304 -11.10 -2.01 -9.78
N GLU A 305 -11.13 -3.16 -9.09
CA GLU A 305 -12.31 -3.61 -8.33
C GLU A 305 -12.60 -2.78 -7.05
N GLU A 306 -11.75 -1.81 -6.70
CA GLU A 306 -12.02 -0.87 -5.59
C GLU A 306 -12.81 0.38 -6.01
N LYS A 307 -13.26 0.48 -7.27
CA LYS A 307 -13.96 1.67 -7.80
C LYS A 307 -15.32 1.32 -8.44
N GLY A 308 -16.20 0.68 -7.68
CA GLY A 308 -17.61 0.50 -7.99
C GLY A 308 -18.48 0.97 -6.83
N ASP A 309 -19.52 1.75 -7.16
CA ASP A 309 -20.62 2.19 -6.30
C ASP A 309 -20.39 3.47 -5.48
N GLY A 310 -20.19 4.57 -6.21
CA GLY A 310 -20.36 5.93 -5.70
C GLY A 310 -21.05 6.78 -6.76
N GLU A 311 -22.39 6.70 -6.84
CA GLU A 311 -23.20 7.68 -7.55
C GLU A 311 -22.98 9.06 -6.91
N SER A 312 -22.25 9.95 -7.57
CA SER A 312 -22.20 11.37 -7.20
C SER A 312 -23.05 12.18 -8.18
N SER A 313 -24.34 12.30 -7.85
CA SER A 313 -25.14 13.44 -8.27
C SER A 313 -24.68 14.64 -7.44
N VAL A 314 -23.98 15.58 -8.09
CA VAL A 314 -23.83 16.94 -7.56
C VAL A 314 -24.47 17.85 -8.59
N ASP A 315 -25.75 18.11 -8.32
CA ASP A 315 -26.47 19.26 -8.81
C ASP A 315 -26.04 20.47 -7.96
N GLY A 316 -25.66 21.56 -8.62
CA GLY A 316 -25.00 22.69 -7.99
C GLY A 316 -24.96 23.89 -8.92
N GLY A 317 -26.13 24.29 -9.41
CA GLY A 317 -26.32 25.60 -10.03
C GLY A 317 -26.07 26.72 -9.02
N LYS A 318 -25.28 27.70 -9.45
CA LYS A 318 -25.38 29.09 -9.00
C LYS A 318 -25.02 29.98 -10.17
N GLU A 319 -26.06 30.67 -10.67
CA GLU A 319 -25.98 31.96 -11.34
C GLU A 319 -25.05 32.90 -10.57
N LEU A 320 -24.25 33.68 -11.31
CA LEU A 320 -24.11 35.13 -11.09
C LEU A 320 -23.26 35.76 -12.20
N ASP A 321 -23.95 36.63 -12.93
CA ASP A 321 -23.59 37.91 -13.52
C ASP A 321 -22.46 38.03 -14.56
N ASP A 322 -22.95 38.31 -15.78
CA ASP A 322 -22.47 39.28 -16.76
C ASP A 322 -21.48 40.33 -16.22
N LEU A 323 -20.26 40.31 -16.76
CA LEU A 323 -19.53 41.54 -17.10
C LEU A 323 -18.87 41.35 -18.47
N GLU A 324 -19.50 42.00 -19.43
CA GLU A 324 -18.92 42.41 -20.70
C GLU A 324 -17.64 43.21 -20.43
N ASP A 325 -16.54 42.87 -21.10
CA ASP A 325 -15.53 43.89 -21.41
C ASP A 325 -14.90 43.61 -22.78
N HIS A 326 -15.18 44.56 -23.67
CA HIS A 326 -14.62 44.71 -25.00
C HIS A 326 -13.12 44.97 -24.94
N GLN A 327 -12.30 44.17 -25.65
CA GLN A 327 -11.11 44.72 -26.30
C GLN A 327 -10.91 44.14 -27.70
N ASP A 328 -10.97 45.10 -28.62
CA ASP A 328 -10.80 45.09 -30.05
C ASP A 328 -9.30 45.22 -30.43
N ILE A 329 -8.92 44.58 -31.55
CA ILE A 329 -7.78 44.91 -32.47
C ILE A 329 -6.38 44.51 -31.89
N VAL A 330 -5.49 43.80 -32.59
CA VAL A 330 -4.94 44.05 -33.93
C VAL A 330 -4.51 42.75 -34.63
N GLU A 331 -4.97 42.57 -35.87
CA GLU A 331 -4.42 41.63 -36.85
C GLU A 331 -3.01 42.08 -37.28
N GLY A 332 -2.03 41.19 -37.14
CA GLY A 332 -0.70 41.35 -37.71
C GLY A 332 -0.42 40.21 -38.67
N GLN A 333 -0.67 40.44 -39.96
CA GLN A 333 -0.12 39.64 -41.06
C GLN A 333 1.41 39.78 -41.07
N ALA A 334 2.11 38.66 -41.18
CA ALA A 334 3.46 38.62 -41.71
C ALA A 334 3.66 37.31 -42.46
N ASP A 335 3.97 37.49 -43.74
CA ASP A 335 4.14 36.52 -44.80
C ASP A 335 5.44 35.71 -44.69
N GLU A 336 5.44 34.59 -45.43
CA GLU A 336 6.56 33.96 -46.15
C GLU A 336 7.78 33.45 -45.34
N GLU A 337 8.04 32.14 -45.39
CA GLU A 337 8.99 31.54 -46.35
C GLU A 337 9.07 30.01 -46.12
N GLU A 338 8.54 29.23 -47.07
CA GLU A 338 8.75 27.79 -47.17
C GLU A 338 10.15 27.51 -47.74
N LEU A 339 10.97 26.75 -47.01
CA LEU A 339 12.14 26.07 -47.56
C LEU A 339 12.12 24.60 -47.10
N ALA A 340 11.67 23.74 -48.00
CA ALA A 340 11.89 22.30 -47.91
C ALA A 340 13.30 21.95 -48.41
N PRO A 341 14.08 21.12 -47.69
CA PRO A 341 15.20 20.43 -48.30
C PRO A 341 14.76 19.06 -48.83
N ASP A 342 14.81 18.98 -50.16
CA ASP A 342 14.83 17.77 -50.99
C ASP A 342 16.11 16.96 -50.69
N LEU A 343 15.94 15.73 -50.19
CA LEU A 343 17.01 14.74 -50.09
C LEU A 343 16.47 13.39 -50.56
N SER A 344 16.49 13.20 -51.89
CA SER A 344 16.57 11.89 -52.51
C SER A 344 17.95 11.27 -52.23
N LEU A 345 17.99 10.15 -51.51
CA LEU A 345 19.15 9.25 -51.48
C LEU A 345 18.71 7.87 -51.92
N ASP A 346 19.32 7.47 -53.04
CA ASP A 346 19.19 6.20 -53.73
C ASP A 346 19.56 5.02 -52.83
N ALA A 347 18.67 4.04 -52.72
CA ALA A 347 18.94 2.73 -52.14
C ALA A 347 19.18 1.73 -53.29
N GLU A 348 20.45 1.61 -53.70
CA GLU A 348 20.92 0.52 -54.54
C GLU A 348 21.18 -0.72 -53.69
N ALA A 349 20.76 -1.86 -54.24
CA ALA A 349 20.85 -3.19 -53.68
C ALA A 349 22.29 -3.69 -53.54
N VAL A 350 22.61 -4.36 -52.42
CA VAL A 350 23.74 -5.29 -52.33
C VAL A 350 23.25 -6.55 -51.63
N GLU A 351 23.08 -7.59 -52.43
CA GLU A 351 23.05 -8.99 -51.99
C GLU A 351 24.46 -9.37 -51.51
N GLY A 352 24.53 -10.05 -50.36
CA GLY A 352 25.80 -10.39 -49.71
C GLY A 352 25.63 -11.58 -48.78
N ASP A 353 25.56 -12.74 -49.42
CA ASP A 353 25.63 -14.09 -48.88
C ASP A 353 26.98 -14.35 -48.19
N GLN A 354 26.97 -14.75 -46.91
CA GLN A 354 28.11 -15.41 -46.27
C GLN A 354 27.69 -16.08 -44.95
N GLU A 355 27.53 -17.39 -45.03
CA GLU A 355 27.55 -18.33 -43.92
C GLU A 355 28.97 -18.36 -43.32
N GLU A 356 29.14 -17.95 -42.06
CA GLU A 356 30.32 -18.33 -41.28
C GLU A 356 29.88 -19.11 -40.03
N GLU A 357 30.10 -20.41 -40.17
CA GLU A 357 30.28 -21.46 -39.18
C GLU A 357 31.24 -20.99 -38.07
N PHE A 358 30.73 -20.70 -36.87
CA PHE A 358 31.57 -20.38 -35.72
C PHE A 358 31.79 -21.63 -34.86
N ASP A 359 33.02 -22.12 -34.94
CA ASP A 359 33.55 -23.32 -34.33
C ASP A 359 33.65 -23.19 -32.80
N LEU A 360 33.24 -24.24 -32.11
CA LEU A 360 33.26 -24.41 -30.65
C LEU A 360 34.54 -25.14 -30.29
N GLU A 361 35.60 -24.44 -29.83
CA GLU A 361 36.66 -25.11 -29.08
C GLU A 361 37.49 -24.19 -28.17
N ALA A 362 37.63 -24.65 -26.92
CA ALA A 362 38.75 -24.46 -26.00
C ALA A 362 39.15 -23.04 -25.53
N CYS A 363 38.68 -22.66 -24.34
CA CYS A 363 39.48 -21.83 -23.42
C CYS A 363 39.67 -22.57 -22.10
N GLN A 364 40.95 -22.83 -21.83
CA GLN A 364 41.51 -23.54 -20.69
C GLN A 364 41.44 -22.70 -19.42
N ALA A 365 41.45 -23.39 -18.29
CA ALA A 365 41.56 -22.83 -16.96
C ALA A 365 42.92 -22.15 -16.76
N GLU A 366 42.91 -20.89 -16.34
CA GLU A 366 44.07 -20.21 -15.76
C GLU A 366 43.74 -19.93 -14.29
N GLU A 367 44.56 -20.53 -13.43
CA GLU A 367 44.62 -20.30 -11.99
C GLU A 367 45.36 -18.97 -11.72
N GLY A 368 44.94 -18.26 -10.67
CA GLY A 368 45.78 -17.33 -9.93
C GLY A 368 45.50 -15.85 -10.16
N ASP A 369 44.83 -15.22 -9.20
CA ASP A 369 45.29 -13.90 -8.75
C ASP A 369 44.94 -13.68 -7.28
N ASP A 370 45.97 -13.36 -6.51
CA ASP A 370 45.96 -13.15 -5.06
C ASP A 370 45.29 -11.82 -4.71
N GLU A 371 44.30 -11.87 -3.80
CA GLU A 371 43.66 -10.71 -3.20
C GLU A 371 44.67 -9.85 -2.41
N ALA A 372 45.00 -8.67 -2.94
CA ALA A 372 45.52 -7.57 -2.13
C ALA A 372 44.36 -6.91 -1.38
N VAL A 373 44.09 -7.39 -0.16
CA VAL A 373 43.13 -6.77 0.77
C VAL A 373 43.65 -5.39 1.19
N ASP A 374 42.89 -4.35 0.83
CA ASP A 374 43.14 -2.96 1.20
C ASP A 374 43.14 -2.78 2.75
N PRO A 375 44.27 -2.37 3.36
CA PRO A 375 44.38 -2.20 4.81
C PRO A 375 43.57 -1.03 5.37
N GLY A 376 42.88 -0.24 4.53
CA GLY A 376 42.07 0.91 4.96
C GLY A 376 40.74 0.59 5.65
N HIS A 377 40.22 -0.65 5.52
CA HIS A 377 38.86 -0.98 6.00
C HIS A 377 38.76 -1.47 7.46
N SER A 378 39.87 -1.82 8.12
CA SER A 378 39.81 -2.28 9.53
C SER A 378 39.62 -1.13 10.51
N HIS A 379 40.19 0.05 10.20
CA HIS A 379 40.21 1.19 11.12
C HIS A 379 38.82 1.79 11.35
N PHE A 380 37.96 1.78 10.32
CA PHE A 380 36.59 2.28 10.40
C PHE A 380 35.68 1.36 11.22
N ARG A 381 35.89 0.04 11.12
CA ARG A 381 35.13 -0.96 11.88
C ARG A 381 35.46 -0.90 13.38
N ASP A 382 36.72 -0.68 13.73
CA ASP A 382 37.14 -0.55 15.12
C ASP A 382 36.68 0.77 15.74
N GLU A 383 36.65 1.87 14.97
CA GLU A 383 36.13 3.16 15.42
C GLU A 383 34.61 3.12 15.67
N LEU A 384 33.85 2.44 14.79
CA LEU A 384 32.41 2.23 14.96
C LEU A 384 32.10 1.38 16.21
N MET A 385 32.88 0.33 16.47
CA MET A 385 32.70 -0.53 17.64
C MET A 385 33.09 0.17 18.94
N GLN A 386 34.10 1.05 18.93
CA GLN A 386 34.41 1.90 20.09
C GLN A 386 33.32 2.94 20.37
N ARG A 387 32.67 3.48 19.33
CA ARG A 387 31.57 4.44 19.48
C ARG A 387 30.30 3.80 20.05
N LEU A 388 30.01 2.55 19.66
CA LEU A 388 28.92 1.74 20.22
C LEU A 388 29.14 1.36 21.69
N ARG A 389 30.38 1.09 22.11
CA ARG A 389 30.71 0.82 23.52
C ARG A 389 30.56 2.03 24.43
N ARG A 390 30.78 3.26 23.91
CA ARG A 390 30.57 4.49 24.69
C ARG A 390 29.08 4.78 24.89
N LEU A 391 28.26 4.56 23.86
CA LEU A 391 26.81 4.78 23.94
C LEU A 391 26.07 3.81 24.88
N THR A 392 26.69 2.71 25.28
CA THR A 392 26.09 1.70 26.17
C THR A 392 26.61 1.78 27.60
N ALA A 393 27.63 2.61 27.87
CA ALA A 393 28.23 2.75 29.20
C ALA A 393 27.62 3.90 30.02
N ASP A 394 26.93 4.86 29.39
CA ASP A 394 26.48 6.10 30.04
C ASP A 394 25.04 6.03 30.64
N ASP A 395 24.35 4.88 30.58
CA ASP A 395 22.96 4.72 31.06
C ASP A 395 22.82 3.86 32.34
N VAL A 396 23.91 3.61 33.08
CA VAL A 396 23.86 2.86 34.35
C VAL A 396 24.51 3.65 35.47
N ASP A 397 23.84 4.71 35.93
CA ASP A 397 23.99 5.25 37.29
C ASP A 397 22.88 6.28 37.57
N SER A 398 21.72 5.83 38.04
CA SER A 398 20.97 6.57 39.08
C SER A 398 19.83 5.74 39.65
N ASP A 399 19.66 5.87 40.97
CA ASP A 399 18.49 5.54 41.77
C ASP A 399 18.40 4.11 42.34
N SER A 400 19.31 3.85 43.26
CA SER A 400 19.05 2.98 44.40
C SER A 400 19.08 3.80 45.70
N ASP A 401 17.90 4.17 46.22
CA ASP A 401 17.76 4.40 47.66
C ASP A 401 16.33 4.17 48.18
N ALA A 402 16.28 3.53 49.35
CA ALA A 402 15.21 3.42 50.36
C ALA A 402 13.82 2.94 49.88
N GLY A 403 13.35 1.72 50.16
CA GLY A 403 13.40 1.02 51.44
C GLY A 403 12.07 1.16 52.19
N ARG A 404 11.31 0.06 52.34
CA ARG A 404 10.49 -0.21 53.55
C ARG A 404 9.93 -1.63 53.59
N ASN A 405 10.44 -2.36 54.58
CA ASN A 405 9.87 -3.56 55.18
C ASN A 405 8.38 -3.39 55.56
N ARG A 406 7.56 -4.43 55.32
CA ARG A 406 6.85 -5.17 56.39
C ARG A 406 6.10 -6.42 55.86
N PRO A 407 5.80 -7.40 56.75
CA PRO A 407 5.74 -8.82 56.40
C PRO A 407 4.33 -9.38 56.20
N ALA A 408 4.34 -10.63 55.72
CA ALA A 408 3.23 -11.55 55.58
C ALA A 408 2.34 -11.70 56.82
N ALA A 409 1.03 -11.77 56.58
CA ALA A 409 0.08 -12.47 57.44
C ALA A 409 -1.05 -13.08 56.58
N ALA A 410 -1.30 -14.36 56.82
CA ALA A 410 -2.40 -15.14 56.26
C ALA A 410 -3.73 -14.82 56.96
N HIS A 411 -4.86 -14.89 56.25
CA HIS A 411 -6.22 -15.26 56.68
C HIS A 411 -7.11 -15.19 55.41
N ALA A 412 -7.62 -16.30 54.86
CA ALA A 412 -8.82 -17.05 55.26
C ALA A 412 -10.15 -16.27 55.10
N ALA A 413 -10.97 -16.73 54.13
CA ALA A 413 -12.43 -16.78 54.03
C ALA A 413 -13.32 -15.68 54.63
N GLY A 414 -14.26 -15.16 53.82
CA GLY A 414 -15.44 -14.46 54.34
C GLY A 414 -16.29 -13.81 53.24
N ALA A 415 -17.55 -14.21 53.16
CA ALA A 415 -18.57 -13.77 52.22
C ALA A 415 -19.31 -12.49 52.68
N ALA A 416 -20.26 -12.08 51.83
CA ALA A 416 -21.36 -11.11 52.02
C ALA A 416 -21.00 -9.63 51.78
N ASP A 417 -21.65 -8.87 50.89
CA ASP A 417 -23.07 -8.46 50.74
C ASP A 417 -23.22 -6.99 51.21
N HIS A 418 -24.07 -6.20 50.53
CA HIS A 418 -24.39 -4.77 50.75
C HIS A 418 -23.27 -3.74 50.44
N HIS A 419 -23.53 -2.52 49.95
CA HIS A 419 -24.72 -1.66 50.02
C HIS A 419 -24.70 -0.67 48.85
N ASP A 420 -25.88 -0.27 48.39
CA ASP A 420 -26.15 0.92 47.59
C ASP A 420 -25.58 2.17 48.27
N ASP A 421 -25.11 3.13 47.48
CA ASP A 421 -25.22 4.55 47.82
C ASP A 421 -25.12 5.39 46.54
N ASP A 422 -26.26 5.98 46.22
CA ASP A 422 -26.43 7.14 45.34
C ASP A 422 -25.56 8.30 45.85
N ASP A 423 -24.81 8.98 44.97
CA ASP A 423 -24.35 10.34 45.26
C ASP A 423 -24.55 11.26 44.04
N ASP A 424 -25.66 11.98 44.14
CA ASP A 424 -26.18 12.99 43.23
C ASP A 424 -25.54 14.34 43.63
N GLY A 425 -24.38 14.65 43.05
CA GLY A 425 -23.58 15.82 43.40
C GLY A 425 -23.65 16.94 42.37
N GLY A 426 -24.73 17.72 42.39
CA GLY A 426 -24.90 18.93 41.59
C GLY A 426 -23.86 20.01 41.90
N GLY A 427 -23.10 20.41 40.88
CA GLY A 427 -22.14 21.51 40.93
C GLY A 427 -22.58 22.68 40.04
N VAL A 428 -23.36 23.59 40.62
CA VAL A 428 -23.60 24.95 40.11
C VAL A 428 -22.38 25.82 40.44
N GLY A 429 -21.70 26.35 39.43
CA GLY A 429 -20.65 27.37 39.57
C GLY A 429 -20.62 28.22 38.29
N ASP A 430 -21.33 29.35 38.28
CA ASP A 430 -20.91 30.69 38.70
C ASP A 430 -20.43 31.51 37.49
N VAL A 431 -21.35 32.33 37.00
CA VAL A 431 -21.24 33.16 35.80
C VAL A 431 -20.68 34.51 36.24
N ILE A 432 -19.39 34.75 35.96
CA ILE A 432 -18.76 36.04 36.21
C ILE A 432 -19.22 37.05 35.15
N TYR A 433 -20.02 38.01 35.60
CA TYR A 433 -20.52 39.17 34.86
C TYR A 433 -19.47 40.29 34.93
N TYR A 434 -18.88 40.70 33.81
CA TYR A 434 -18.05 41.92 33.73
C TYR A 434 -18.92 43.11 33.32
N PRO A 435 -18.88 44.25 34.04
CA PRO A 435 -19.62 45.45 33.68
C PRO A 435 -18.92 46.25 32.56
N PRO A 436 -19.68 46.97 31.69
CA PRO A 436 -19.12 47.89 30.72
C PRO A 436 -18.80 49.24 31.38
N GLY A 437 -17.52 49.61 31.39
CA GLY A 437 -17.05 50.94 31.80
C GLY A 437 -16.88 51.85 30.59
N SER A 438 -17.77 52.84 30.46
CA SER A 438 -17.62 54.04 29.64
C SER A 438 -16.96 55.15 30.44
N ALA A 439 -15.98 55.87 29.88
CA ALA A 439 -15.83 57.33 29.99
C ALA A 439 -14.56 57.79 29.25
N ASP A 440 -14.79 58.61 28.23
CA ASP A 440 -14.23 59.94 27.91
C ASP A 440 -12.89 60.42 28.53
N ALA A 441 -12.28 61.36 27.79
CA ALA A 441 -11.07 62.17 28.02
C ALA A 441 -9.79 61.56 27.42
N GLU A 442 -8.96 62.22 26.62
CA GLU A 442 -8.78 63.64 26.30
C GLU A 442 -8.03 63.76 24.97
N GLN A 443 -8.31 64.84 24.23
CA GLN A 443 -7.50 65.31 23.11
C GLN A 443 -6.14 65.75 23.61
N ASP A 444 -5.06 65.23 23.02
CA ASP A 444 -3.77 65.90 23.06
C ASP A 444 -3.18 66.02 21.65
N VAL A 445 -3.00 67.26 21.23
CA VAL A 445 -2.51 67.68 19.92
C VAL A 445 -1.00 67.80 20.02
N ALA A 446 -0.26 66.76 19.60
CA ALA A 446 1.19 66.80 19.44
C ALA A 446 1.57 66.71 17.97
N GLY A 447 2.42 67.64 17.53
CA GLY A 447 2.69 68.00 16.14
C GLY A 447 3.43 66.96 15.28
N PRO A 448 3.63 67.28 13.99
CA PRO A 448 4.24 66.38 13.01
C PRO A 448 5.73 66.20 13.32
N ALA A 449 6.07 65.10 14.00
CA ALA A 449 7.44 64.64 14.11
C ALA A 449 7.90 64.11 12.74
N ASN A 450 9.00 64.69 12.27
CA ASN A 450 9.74 64.26 11.09
C ASN A 450 9.99 62.73 11.14
N PRO A 451 9.64 61.95 10.10
CA PRO A 451 9.96 60.54 10.07
C PRO A 451 11.48 60.37 10.04
N LEU A 452 12.02 59.84 11.14
CA LEU A 452 13.40 59.37 11.18
C LEU A 452 13.59 58.31 10.09
N PRO A 453 14.74 58.31 9.39
CA PRO A 453 15.05 57.29 8.38
C PRO A 453 14.96 55.91 9.04
N ALA A 454 14.10 55.05 8.48
CA ALA A 454 13.90 53.69 8.93
C ALA A 454 15.27 52.99 9.00
N GLU A 455 15.64 52.53 10.19
CA GLU A 455 16.81 51.68 10.35
C GLU A 455 16.62 50.42 9.48
N PRO A 456 17.66 49.97 8.76
CA PRO A 456 17.58 48.81 7.90
C PRO A 456 17.21 47.59 8.75
N VAL A 457 15.96 47.15 8.62
CA VAL A 457 15.45 45.92 9.24
C VAL A 457 16.36 44.75 8.85
N ASP A 458 16.82 44.01 9.85
CA ASP A 458 17.92 43.05 9.81
C ASP A 458 17.73 41.93 8.77
N ALA A 459 18.35 42.08 7.60
CA ALA A 459 18.37 41.05 6.54
C ALA A 459 19.04 39.72 6.96
N GLU A 460 19.71 39.69 8.11
CA GLU A 460 20.37 38.49 8.64
C GLU A 460 19.39 37.51 9.30
N GLN A 461 18.26 37.99 9.86
CA GLN A 461 17.29 37.11 10.54
C GLN A 461 16.52 36.21 9.57
N ASP A 462 16.24 36.68 8.35
CA ASP A 462 15.54 35.89 7.33
C ASP A 462 16.39 34.72 6.79
N ALA A 463 17.72 34.87 6.79
CA ALA A 463 18.63 33.83 6.30
C ALA A 463 18.70 32.62 7.26
N GLU A 464 18.58 32.84 8.57
CA GLU A 464 18.65 31.78 9.57
C GLU A 464 17.37 30.94 9.59
N ALA A 465 16.20 31.58 9.44
CA ALA A 465 14.91 30.90 9.34
C ALA A 465 14.83 30.00 8.09
N ASP A 466 15.35 30.48 6.95
CA ASP A 466 15.45 29.70 5.71
C ASP A 466 16.37 28.48 5.89
N HIS A 467 17.46 28.61 6.63
CA HIS A 467 18.39 27.53 6.92
C HIS A 467 17.78 26.44 7.82
N GLU A 468 17.00 26.81 8.85
CA GLU A 468 16.34 25.82 9.71
C GLU A 468 15.22 25.07 8.96
N ALA A 469 14.43 25.79 8.16
CA ALA A 469 13.40 25.21 7.31
C ALA A 469 14.01 24.22 6.31
N GLU A 470 15.12 24.60 5.68
CA GLU A 470 15.91 23.71 4.82
C GLU A 470 16.42 22.49 5.59
N ALA A 471 17.04 22.65 6.75
CA ALA A 471 17.54 21.54 7.57
C ALA A 471 16.43 20.57 8.03
N ARG A 472 15.21 21.06 8.27
CA ARG A 472 14.05 20.21 8.60
C ARG A 472 13.61 19.40 7.39
N VAL A 473 13.53 20.01 6.22
CA VAL A 473 13.18 19.30 4.98
C VAL A 473 14.24 18.27 4.61
N LEU A 474 15.53 18.62 4.77
CA LEU A 474 16.66 17.72 4.51
C LEU A 474 16.60 16.44 5.36
N ARG A 475 16.06 16.51 6.59
CA ARG A 475 15.86 15.34 7.47
C ARG A 475 14.67 14.46 7.07
N ALA A 476 13.69 14.99 6.35
CA ALA A 476 12.47 14.28 6.00
C ALA A 476 12.55 13.52 4.67
N VAL A 477 13.59 13.75 3.86
CA VAL A 477 13.76 13.08 2.56
C VAL A 477 14.49 11.75 2.76
N PRO A 478 13.90 10.62 2.31
CA PRO A 478 14.55 9.31 2.34
C PRO A 478 15.92 9.33 1.64
N VAL A 479 16.88 8.60 2.21
CA VAL A 479 18.23 8.43 1.64
C VAL A 479 18.12 7.82 0.24
N GLY A 480 18.57 8.56 -0.78
CA GLY A 480 18.65 8.07 -2.18
C GLY A 480 17.81 8.82 -3.24
N GLY A 481 17.04 9.85 -2.87
CA GLY A 481 16.33 10.69 -3.85
C GLY A 481 17.19 11.84 -4.39
N ASP A 482 17.25 12.02 -5.71
CA ASP A 482 17.84 13.23 -6.30
C ASP A 482 16.99 14.45 -5.94
N ARG A 483 17.61 15.58 -5.64
CA ARG A 483 16.90 16.82 -5.31
C ARG A 483 17.43 18.03 -6.07
N ILE A 484 16.53 18.96 -6.37
CA ILE A 484 16.86 20.28 -6.93
C ILE A 484 16.14 21.36 -6.11
N ARG A 485 16.88 22.38 -5.70
CA ARG A 485 16.37 23.50 -4.89
C ARG A 485 15.69 24.53 -5.78
N ILE A 486 14.51 24.97 -5.38
CA ILE A 486 13.77 26.07 -5.99
C ILE A 486 13.87 27.26 -5.03
N ALA A 487 14.68 28.26 -5.39
CA ALA A 487 15.03 29.37 -4.51
C ALA A 487 13.79 30.00 -3.84
N ARG A 488 13.83 30.13 -2.51
CA ARG A 488 12.78 30.69 -1.64
C ARG A 488 11.41 29.99 -1.66
N LYS A 489 11.22 28.96 -2.48
CA LYS A 489 9.91 28.30 -2.68
C LYS A 489 9.88 26.89 -2.11
N GLY A 490 10.94 26.12 -2.33
CA GLY A 490 10.91 24.69 -2.00
C GLY A 490 12.00 23.85 -2.63
N PHE A 491 11.71 22.55 -2.73
CA PHE A 491 12.53 21.56 -3.40
C PHE A 491 11.66 20.68 -4.28
N LEU A 492 12.23 20.19 -5.37
CA LEU A 492 11.72 19.01 -6.07
C LEU A 492 12.61 17.82 -5.72
N VAL A 493 11.98 16.68 -5.44
CA VAL A 493 12.64 15.42 -5.10
C VAL A 493 12.17 14.34 -6.07
N HIS A 494 13.11 13.64 -6.69
CA HIS A 494 12.85 12.53 -7.60
C HIS A 494 13.06 11.20 -6.86
N TYR A 495 12.06 10.33 -6.97
CA TYR A 495 12.10 8.97 -6.45
C TYR A 495 12.08 7.98 -7.63
N PRO A 496 13.25 7.51 -8.09
CA PRO A 496 13.34 6.64 -9.26
C PRO A 496 12.54 5.34 -9.11
N ALA A 497 12.62 4.71 -7.94
CA ALA A 497 11.95 3.44 -7.65
C ALA A 497 10.41 3.51 -7.73
N GLU A 498 9.84 4.70 -7.49
CA GLU A 498 8.40 4.93 -7.56
C GLU A 498 7.98 5.69 -8.83
N SER A 499 8.93 6.01 -9.70
CA SER A 499 8.75 6.84 -10.90
C SER A 499 7.90 8.08 -10.61
N CYS A 500 8.30 8.87 -9.60
CA CYS A 500 7.52 10.03 -9.17
C CYS A 500 8.38 11.22 -8.75
N LEU A 501 7.79 12.42 -8.89
CA LEU A 501 8.33 13.68 -8.40
C LEU A 501 7.50 14.19 -7.23
N VAL A 502 8.18 14.74 -6.22
CA VAL A 502 7.55 15.36 -5.05
C VAL A 502 8.07 16.78 -4.90
N ALA A 503 7.16 17.75 -4.96
CA ALA A 503 7.42 19.12 -4.52
C ALA A 503 7.24 19.23 -3.01
N VAL A 504 8.19 19.89 -2.35
CA VAL A 504 8.15 20.20 -0.92
C VAL A 504 8.20 21.71 -0.76
N CYS A 505 7.18 22.28 -0.14
CA CYS A 505 7.06 23.72 0.09
C CYS A 505 7.83 24.13 1.36
N LEU A 506 8.53 25.26 1.31
CA LEU A 506 9.25 25.82 2.47
C LEU A 506 8.34 26.65 3.40
N LYS A 507 7.25 27.25 2.88
CA LYS A 507 6.36 28.13 3.65
C LYS A 507 5.55 27.39 4.71
N HIS A 508 5.06 26.18 4.41
CA HIS A 508 4.18 25.43 5.29
C HIS A 508 4.83 24.13 5.78
N LYS A 509 4.62 23.81 7.07
CA LYS A 509 5.15 22.58 7.67
C LYS A 509 4.57 21.32 6.98
N ASP A 510 5.44 20.39 6.62
CA ASP A 510 5.12 19.10 6.00
C ASP A 510 4.28 19.20 4.70
N CYS A 511 4.34 20.34 4.01
CA CYS A 511 3.56 20.60 2.81
C CYS A 511 4.22 20.02 1.56
N ARG A 512 3.57 19.03 0.96
CA ARG A 512 4.12 18.27 -0.16
C ARG A 512 3.07 17.94 -1.22
N LYS A 513 3.49 17.94 -2.48
CA LYS A 513 2.67 17.54 -3.63
C LYS A 513 3.41 16.50 -4.46
N LYS A 514 2.83 15.31 -4.60
CA LYS A 514 3.41 14.18 -5.34
C LYS A 514 2.72 14.01 -6.69
N ARG A 515 3.49 13.74 -7.75
CA ARG A 515 3.01 13.41 -9.09
C ARG A 515 3.82 12.27 -9.70
N THR A 516 3.15 11.43 -10.49
CA THR A 516 3.75 10.30 -11.21
C THR A 516 4.42 10.77 -12.49
N LEU A 517 5.58 10.21 -12.80
CA LEU A 517 6.29 10.35 -14.07
C LEU A 517 5.78 9.37 -15.13
N LEU A 518 5.14 8.27 -14.72
CA LEU A 518 4.54 7.32 -15.64
C LEU A 518 3.43 7.99 -16.47
N ALA A 519 3.51 7.86 -17.78
CA ALA A 519 2.40 8.16 -18.68
C ALA A 519 1.23 7.23 -18.33
N GLY A 520 0.11 7.81 -17.93
CA GLY A 520 -1.11 7.05 -17.71
C GLY A 520 -2.07 7.17 -18.89
N ARG A 521 -3.25 6.55 -18.78
CA ARG A 521 -4.24 6.50 -19.87
C ARG A 521 -4.86 7.87 -20.21
N ARG A 522 -4.68 8.86 -19.34
CA ARG A 522 -5.22 10.21 -19.54
C ARG A 522 -4.12 11.10 -20.08
N GLY A 523 -4.42 11.82 -21.16
CA GLY A 523 -3.51 12.82 -21.71
C GLY A 523 -3.02 13.78 -20.62
N GLY A 524 -1.71 14.04 -20.62
CA GLY A 524 -1.04 14.92 -19.67
C GLY A 524 -0.53 14.28 -18.37
N GLN A 525 -0.74 12.98 -18.16
CA GLN A 525 -0.03 12.25 -17.10
C GLN A 525 1.43 12.02 -17.50
N GLY A 526 2.36 12.13 -16.54
CA GLY A 526 3.81 11.97 -16.75
C GLY A 526 4.59 13.27 -16.99
N ARG A 527 3.91 14.41 -17.22
CA ARG A 527 4.55 15.74 -17.41
C ARG A 527 4.19 16.68 -16.26
N CYS A 528 4.78 16.45 -15.11
CA CYS A 528 4.38 17.08 -13.86
C CYS A 528 5.25 18.27 -13.41
N LEU A 529 6.40 18.53 -14.04
CA LEU A 529 7.30 19.62 -13.67
C LEU A 529 6.62 20.99 -13.71
N GLY A 530 5.96 21.34 -14.82
CA GLY A 530 5.24 22.61 -14.95
C GLY A 530 4.17 22.80 -13.87
N PHE A 531 3.40 21.75 -13.59
CA PHE A 531 2.41 21.74 -12.51
C PHE A 531 3.03 21.88 -11.11
N LEU A 532 4.09 21.13 -10.81
CA LEU A 532 4.74 21.16 -9.49
C LEU A 532 5.40 22.52 -9.23
N MET A 533 5.95 23.15 -10.27
CA MET A 533 6.50 24.50 -10.18
C MET A 533 5.42 25.55 -9.97
N ALA A 534 4.32 25.49 -10.73
CA ALA A 534 3.16 26.36 -10.50
C ALA A 534 2.62 26.20 -9.06
N TRP A 535 2.59 24.97 -8.54
CA TRP A 535 2.18 24.69 -7.17
C TRP A 535 3.13 25.32 -6.13
N LEU A 536 4.44 25.23 -6.33
CA LEU A 536 5.43 25.88 -5.46
C LEU A 536 5.35 27.41 -5.54
N ASN A 537 5.14 27.96 -6.73
CA ASN A 537 5.01 29.40 -6.96
C ASN A 537 3.82 29.99 -6.22
N ALA A 538 2.69 29.30 -6.21
CA ALA A 538 1.48 29.75 -5.53
C ALA A 538 1.51 29.55 -4.01
N SER A 539 2.59 29.02 -3.41
CA SER A 539 2.64 28.76 -1.96
C SER A 539 2.39 30.01 -1.11
N ALA A 540 2.82 31.19 -1.60
CA ALA A 540 2.58 32.46 -0.94
C ALA A 540 1.08 32.80 -0.81
N ASP A 541 0.24 32.31 -1.71
CA ASP A 541 -1.20 32.65 -1.81
C ASP A 541 -2.07 31.86 -0.81
N TYR A 542 -1.49 30.87 -0.12
CA TYR A 542 -2.21 30.04 0.84
C TYR A 542 -1.65 30.22 2.24
N ASP A 543 -2.52 30.40 3.23
CA ASP A 543 -2.13 30.58 4.63
C ASP A 543 -1.84 29.25 5.35
N SER A 544 -2.40 28.14 4.84
CA SER A 544 -2.26 26.83 5.46
C SER A 544 -1.90 25.74 4.45
N GLN A 545 -1.18 24.73 4.95
CA GLN A 545 -0.87 23.50 4.21
C GLN A 545 -2.12 22.87 3.59
N GLN A 546 -3.21 22.75 4.36
CA GLN A 546 -4.43 22.10 3.91
C GLN A 546 -5.06 22.85 2.72
N SER A 547 -5.05 24.17 2.76
CA SER A 547 -5.54 25.01 1.65
C SER A 547 -4.62 24.89 0.43
N HIS A 548 -3.30 24.99 0.62
CA HIS A 548 -2.33 24.88 -0.47
C HIS A 548 -2.36 23.50 -1.16
N VAL A 549 -2.57 22.43 -0.41
CA VAL A 549 -2.61 21.07 -0.97
C VAL A 549 -3.93 20.79 -1.71
N ASN A 550 -5.06 21.22 -1.15
CA ASN A 550 -6.39 20.80 -1.63
C ASN A 550 -7.12 21.84 -2.47
N ALA A 551 -6.93 23.14 -2.21
CA ALA A 551 -7.60 24.21 -2.92
C ALA A 551 -6.82 24.71 -4.15
N PHE A 552 -5.53 24.34 -4.27
CA PHE A 552 -4.72 24.74 -5.41
C PHE A 552 -5.28 24.27 -6.74
N THR A 553 -5.53 25.23 -7.62
CA THR A 553 -5.86 25.04 -9.03
C THR A 553 -4.82 25.78 -9.88
N THR A 554 -4.58 25.29 -11.10
CA THR A 554 -3.60 25.92 -12.01
C THR A 554 -4.15 26.02 -13.41
N THR A 555 -3.85 27.14 -14.07
CA THR A 555 -4.12 27.35 -15.49
C THR A 555 -3.00 26.71 -16.33
N LEU A 556 -3.24 26.51 -17.63
CA LEU A 556 -2.19 26.08 -18.57
C LEU A 556 -1.04 27.08 -18.63
N GLN A 557 -1.37 28.37 -18.61
CA GLN A 557 -0.39 29.46 -18.64
C GLN A 557 0.55 29.41 -17.43
N ALA A 558 0.01 29.28 -16.21
CA ALA A 558 0.83 29.16 -15.00
C ALA A 558 1.76 27.94 -15.02
N ARG A 559 1.34 26.82 -15.63
CA ARG A 559 2.20 25.64 -15.80
C ARG A 559 3.33 25.88 -16.79
N ARG A 560 3.05 26.55 -17.91
CA ARG A 560 4.07 26.93 -18.92
C ARG A 560 5.11 27.87 -18.31
N GLU A 561 4.67 28.87 -17.54
CA GLU A 561 5.54 29.79 -16.82
C GLU A 561 6.37 29.06 -15.76
N GLY A 562 5.75 28.17 -14.98
CA GLY A 562 6.45 27.33 -14.00
C GLY A 562 7.51 26.44 -14.65
N ARG A 563 7.22 25.85 -15.82
CA ARG A 563 8.22 25.07 -16.58
C ARG A 563 9.33 25.98 -17.12
N ALA A 564 9.01 27.14 -17.69
CA ALA A 564 10.01 28.08 -18.20
C ALA A 564 10.93 28.58 -17.08
N GLU A 565 10.39 28.84 -15.90
CA GLU A 565 11.17 29.18 -14.70
C GLU A 565 12.09 28.03 -14.29
N PHE A 566 11.57 26.80 -14.24
CA PHE A 566 12.38 25.62 -13.93
C PHE A 566 13.54 25.42 -14.88
N MET A 567 13.32 25.59 -16.18
CA MET A 567 14.36 25.42 -17.20
C MET A 567 15.51 26.43 -17.10
N ARG A 568 15.37 27.50 -16.31
CA ARG A 568 16.46 28.45 -16.01
C ARG A 568 17.38 27.97 -14.89
N LEU A 569 17.00 26.91 -14.16
CA LEU A 569 17.82 26.38 -13.07
C LEU A 569 19.01 25.55 -13.61
N PRO A 570 20.14 25.53 -12.89
CA PRO A 570 21.22 24.62 -13.21
C PRO A 570 20.73 23.17 -13.12
N ASN A 571 21.12 22.33 -14.09
CA ASN A 571 20.72 20.92 -14.22
C ASN A 571 19.21 20.69 -14.48
N ALA A 572 18.47 21.72 -14.88
CA ALA A 572 17.05 21.57 -15.22
C ALA A 572 16.83 20.63 -16.41
N ALA A 573 17.76 20.62 -17.38
CA ALA A 573 17.72 19.73 -18.53
C ALA A 573 17.74 18.25 -18.12
N ASP A 574 18.64 17.86 -17.21
CA ASP A 574 18.74 16.48 -16.70
C ASP A 574 17.47 16.05 -15.98
N TRP A 575 16.83 16.98 -15.26
CA TRP A 575 15.55 16.73 -14.60
C TRP A 575 14.38 16.65 -15.58
N ALA A 576 14.37 17.47 -16.62
CA ALA A 576 13.37 17.40 -17.68
C ALA A 576 13.46 16.08 -18.45
N ALA A 577 14.67 15.56 -18.67
CA ALA A 577 14.90 14.26 -19.31
C ALA A 577 14.25 13.09 -18.53
N LYS A 578 14.15 13.20 -17.19
CA LYS A 578 13.46 12.20 -16.35
C LYS A 578 11.95 12.11 -16.65
N GLU A 579 11.33 13.16 -17.19
CA GLU A 579 9.95 13.11 -17.69
C GLU A 579 9.87 12.59 -19.13
N GLN A 580 10.89 12.88 -19.96
CA GLN A 580 10.87 12.63 -21.40
C GLN A 580 10.84 11.15 -21.77
N GLY A 581 11.38 10.26 -20.92
CA GLY A 581 11.34 8.80 -21.15
C GLY A 581 9.93 8.21 -21.28
N HIS A 582 8.89 8.98 -20.98
CA HIS A 582 7.49 8.56 -21.07
C HIS A 582 6.66 9.40 -22.06
N ARG A 583 7.29 10.21 -22.90
CA ARG A 583 6.61 11.07 -23.89
C ARG A 583 6.14 10.25 -25.09
N ALA A 584 4.88 10.40 -25.48
CA ALA A 584 4.42 9.95 -26.79
C ALA A 584 4.97 10.89 -27.88
N GLU A 585 5.40 10.32 -29.01
CA GLU A 585 5.88 11.08 -30.15
C GLU A 585 4.79 12.10 -30.59
N GLY A 586 5.16 13.39 -30.68
CA GLY A 586 4.23 14.48 -31.02
C GLY A 586 3.61 15.25 -29.85
N ASP A 587 3.75 14.81 -28.59
CA ASP A 587 3.16 15.55 -27.45
C ASP A 587 3.86 16.89 -27.18
N THR A 588 3.11 17.99 -27.05
CA THR A 588 3.68 19.31 -26.66
C THR A 588 4.28 19.32 -25.25
N ASP A 589 5.23 20.22 -25.00
CA ASP A 589 6.03 20.24 -23.76
C ASP A 589 5.24 20.34 -22.45
N GLU A 590 4.08 20.99 -22.49
CA GLU A 590 3.17 21.07 -21.36
C GLU A 590 1.76 20.66 -21.81
N PRO A 591 1.13 19.67 -21.16
CA PRO A 591 -0.14 19.14 -21.63
C PRO A 591 -1.28 20.16 -21.47
N THR A 592 -2.11 20.27 -22.49
CA THR A 592 -3.25 21.21 -22.54
C THR A 592 -4.25 20.95 -21.42
N ARG A 593 -4.55 19.67 -21.16
CA ARG A 593 -5.40 19.23 -20.05
C ARG A 593 -4.55 18.60 -18.95
N PHE A 594 -4.71 19.08 -17.74
CA PHE A 594 -4.09 18.50 -16.55
C PHE A 594 -5.18 17.87 -15.69
N VAL A 595 -4.98 16.63 -15.25
CA VAL A 595 -5.99 15.83 -14.53
C VAL A 595 -5.57 15.54 -13.11
#